data_AF-A0A9X3WR36-F1
#
_entry.id   AF-A0A9X3WR36-F1
#
_cell.length_a   1.000
_cell.length_b   1.000
_cell.length_c   1.000
_cell.angle_alpha   90.00
_cell.angle_beta   90.00
_cell.angle_gamma   90.00
#
_symmetry.space_group_name_H-M   'P 1'
#
loop_
_entity.id
_entity.type
_entity.pdbx_description
1 polymer ?
#
loop_
_entity_poly.entity_id
_entity_poly.type
_entity_poly.pdbx_seq_one_letter_code
_entity_poly.pdbx_strand_id
1 'polypeptide(L)'
;MGRVNVVEKPEELVFTNVGNFIPQTIENVIKQDAPQEFYRNRWLAEAMVNLNMIDTIGSGIRKMFLLQKKRFFPLPDYDLDNDKRVTVKIFGKIIDLNYTKMLINHADLDLDTVILLDKVQKSKPISKEQAGKLRKNKLIEGRYPNIYVSSKIAALTGDKSSYIKNRAFDKEHYKKNDYLLY
;
A
#
# COMPACT_ATOMS: atom_id res chain seq x y z
N MET A 1 -19.79 11.87 -18.79
CA MET A 1 -18.38 11.40 -18.85
C MET A 1 -17.75 11.58 -17.49
N GLY A 2 -17.27 10.50 -16.86
CA GLY A 2 -16.46 10.60 -15.64
C GLY A 2 -15.02 10.93 -16.01
N ARG A 3 -14.40 11.87 -15.30
CA ARG A 3 -12.96 12.17 -15.45
C ARG A 3 -12.17 11.41 -14.39
N VAL A 4 -10.98 10.96 -14.74
CA VAL A 4 -9.98 10.53 -13.76
C VAL A 4 -9.32 11.80 -13.22
N ASN A 5 -9.33 11.99 -11.90
CA ASN A 5 -8.58 13.08 -11.28
C ASN A 5 -7.36 12.51 -10.59
N VAL A 6 -6.23 13.19 -10.76
CA VAL A 6 -4.97 12.90 -10.09
C VAL A 6 -4.62 14.11 -9.25
N VAL A 7 -4.39 13.88 -7.96
CA VAL A 7 -3.91 14.90 -7.03
C VAL A 7 -2.54 14.45 -6.55
N GLU A 8 -1.53 15.22 -6.91
CA GLU A 8 -0.18 15.06 -6.38
C GLU A 8 -0.05 15.85 -5.08
N LYS A 9 0.37 15.17 -4.03
CA LYS A 9 0.78 15.77 -2.77
C LYS A 9 2.24 15.43 -2.55
N PRO A 10 2.97 16.17 -1.68
CA PRO A 10 4.38 15.90 -1.43
C PRO A 10 4.68 14.45 -1.03
N GLU A 11 3.70 13.77 -0.40
CA GLU A 11 3.90 12.48 0.26
C GLU A 11 3.00 11.35 -0.27
N GLU A 12 2.09 11.67 -1.19
CA GLU A 12 1.16 10.69 -1.76
C GLU A 12 0.61 11.14 -3.11
N LEU A 13 0.26 10.17 -3.94
CA LEU A 13 -0.56 10.38 -5.13
C LEU A 13 -1.96 9.85 -4.86
N VAL A 14 -2.97 10.67 -5.14
CA VAL A 14 -4.37 10.28 -4.99
C VAL A 14 -5.04 10.27 -6.36
N PHE A 15 -5.49 9.09 -6.78
CA PHE A 15 -6.26 8.90 -7.99
C PHE A 15 -7.73 8.72 -7.62
N THR A 16 -8.61 9.42 -8.32
CA THR A 16 -10.06 9.23 -8.16
C THR A 16 -10.69 9.01 -9.53
N ASN A 17 -11.59 8.04 -9.62
CA ASN A 17 -12.32 7.76 -10.85
C ASN A 17 -13.78 7.44 -10.54
N VAL A 18 -14.68 7.78 -11.47
CA VAL A 18 -16.10 7.46 -11.38
C VAL A 18 -16.34 6.00 -11.77
N GLY A 19 -17.23 5.35 -11.04
CA GLY A 19 -17.65 3.97 -11.23
C GLY A 19 -17.34 3.09 -10.01
N ASN A 20 -17.83 1.85 -10.06
CA ASN A 20 -17.55 0.82 -9.06
C ASN A 20 -16.30 -0.01 -9.41
N PHE A 21 -15.73 -0.64 -8.39
CA PHE A 21 -14.67 -1.61 -8.55
C PHE A 21 -15.23 -2.98 -8.94
N ILE A 22 -15.10 -3.34 -10.22
CA ILE A 22 -15.67 -4.58 -10.80
C ILE A 22 -15.26 -5.86 -10.04
N PRO A 23 -13.98 -6.03 -9.62
CA PRO A 23 -13.56 -7.21 -8.88
C PRO A 23 -14.12 -7.32 -7.44
N GLN A 24 -14.95 -6.34 -7.03
CA GLN A 24 -15.57 -6.19 -5.71
C GLN A 24 -14.59 -5.81 -4.60
N THR A 25 -13.49 -6.57 -4.42
CA THR A 25 -12.50 -6.35 -3.36
C THR A 25 -11.08 -6.40 -3.88
N ILE A 26 -10.17 -5.72 -3.17
CA ILE A 26 -8.74 -5.78 -3.48
C ILE A 26 -8.17 -7.17 -3.19
N GLU A 27 -8.67 -7.82 -2.14
CA GLU A 27 -8.31 -9.19 -1.77
C GLU A 27 -8.59 -10.18 -2.92
N ASN A 28 -9.70 -10.03 -3.65
CA ASN A 28 -9.99 -10.87 -4.82
C ASN A 28 -8.93 -10.72 -5.90
N VAL A 29 -8.54 -9.49 -6.24
CA VAL A 29 -7.53 -9.23 -7.28
C VAL A 29 -6.16 -9.75 -6.87
N ILE A 30 -5.77 -9.55 -5.61
CA ILE A 30 -4.46 -9.98 -5.10
C ILE A 30 -4.34 -11.51 -5.08
N LYS A 31 -5.43 -12.23 -4.77
CA LYS A 31 -5.47 -13.70 -4.71
C LYS A 31 -5.57 -14.35 -6.09
N GLN A 32 -6.36 -13.76 -6.99
CA GLN A 32 -6.60 -14.34 -8.31
C GLN A 32 -5.34 -14.29 -9.18
N ASP A 33 -4.54 -13.22 -9.09
CA ASP A 33 -3.29 -13.02 -9.85
C ASP A 33 -3.40 -13.42 -11.34
N ALA A 34 -4.52 -13.06 -11.96
CA ALA A 34 -4.86 -13.41 -13.33
C ALA A 34 -5.57 -12.24 -14.04
N PRO A 35 -5.64 -12.27 -15.38
CA PRO A 35 -6.38 -11.28 -16.16
C PRO A 35 -7.82 -11.15 -15.67
N GLN A 36 -8.33 -9.91 -15.65
CA GLN A 36 -9.75 -9.70 -15.41
C GLN A 36 -10.53 -10.26 -16.60
N GLU A 37 -11.50 -11.13 -16.32
CA GLU A 37 -12.41 -11.64 -17.36
C GLU A 37 -13.32 -10.52 -17.91
N PHE A 38 -13.64 -9.55 -17.05
CA PHE A 38 -14.58 -8.48 -17.36
C PHE A 38 -13.91 -7.10 -17.29
N TYR A 39 -13.68 -6.52 -18.47
CA TYR A 39 -13.32 -5.11 -18.61
C TYR A 39 -14.56 -4.27 -18.88
N ARG A 40 -14.71 -3.15 -18.18
CA ARG A 40 -15.82 -2.20 -18.39
C ARG A 40 -15.90 -1.72 -19.83
N ASN A 41 -14.74 -1.44 -20.43
CA ASN A 41 -14.61 -1.10 -21.83
C ASN A 41 -13.54 -2.02 -22.45
N ARG A 42 -14.00 -3.12 -23.04
CA ARG A 42 -13.15 -4.13 -23.67
C ARG A 42 -12.33 -3.55 -24.83
N TRP A 43 -12.94 -2.69 -25.65
CA TRP A 43 -12.27 -2.08 -26.81
C TRP A 43 -11.10 -1.18 -26.37
N LEU A 44 -11.29 -0.38 -25.34
CA LEU A 44 -10.21 0.44 -24.76
C LEU A 44 -9.11 -0.44 -24.18
N ALA A 45 -9.46 -1.49 -23.43
CA ALA A 45 -8.47 -2.40 -22.85
C ALA A 45 -7.64 -3.09 -23.95
N GLU A 46 -8.29 -3.60 -25.01
CA GLU A 46 -7.62 -4.20 -26.17
C GLU A 46 -6.71 -3.18 -26.89
N ALA A 47 -7.17 -1.95 -27.10
CA ALA A 47 -6.35 -0.89 -27.67
C ALA A 47 -5.11 -0.58 -26.80
N MET A 48 -5.27 -0.47 -25.48
CA MET A 48 -4.16 -0.21 -24.56
C MET A 48 -3.14 -1.36 -24.49
N VAL A 49 -3.60 -2.62 -24.63
CA VAL A 49 -2.71 -3.78 -24.79
C VAL A 49 -1.93 -3.67 -26.09
N ASN A 50 -2.59 -3.40 -27.22
CA ASN A 50 -1.95 -3.28 -28.53
C ASN A 50 -0.94 -2.12 -28.59
N LEU A 51 -1.15 -1.07 -27.80
CA LEU A 51 -0.24 0.07 -27.64
C LEU A 51 0.84 -0.15 -26.56
N ASN A 52 0.95 -1.36 -25.98
CA ASN A 52 1.89 -1.69 -24.91
C ASN A 52 1.79 -0.78 -23.67
N MET A 53 0.60 -0.24 -23.39
CA MET A 53 0.37 0.62 -22.22
C MET A 53 -0.02 -0.18 -20.97
N ILE A 54 -0.59 -1.38 -21.12
CA ILE A 54 -0.97 -2.27 -20.02
C ILE A 54 -0.55 -3.72 -20.30
N ASP A 55 -0.21 -4.44 -19.23
CA ASP A 55 0.12 -5.87 -19.29
C ASP A 55 -1.15 -6.71 -19.53
N THR A 56 -1.05 -7.78 -20.33
CA THR A 56 -2.16 -8.73 -20.59
C THR A 56 -2.53 -9.59 -19.38
N ILE A 57 -1.67 -9.66 -18.37
CA ILE A 57 -1.73 -10.61 -17.25
C ILE A 57 -2.69 -10.11 -16.14
N GLY A 58 -3.21 -8.87 -16.21
CA GLY A 58 -4.13 -8.30 -15.21
C GLY A 58 -3.55 -8.13 -13.80
N SER A 59 -2.23 -8.31 -13.65
CA SER A 59 -1.54 -8.30 -12.36
C SER A 59 -1.15 -6.89 -11.88
N GLY A 60 -1.58 -5.82 -12.55
CA GLY A 60 -1.13 -4.45 -12.28
C GLY A 60 -1.31 -4.01 -10.82
N ILE A 61 -2.45 -4.32 -10.20
CA ILE A 61 -2.71 -4.00 -8.78
C ILE A 61 -1.75 -4.79 -7.89
N ARG A 62 -1.63 -6.11 -8.07
CA ARG A 62 -0.72 -6.95 -7.28
C ARG A 62 0.74 -6.53 -7.46
N LYS A 63 1.16 -6.22 -8.68
CA LYS A 63 2.49 -5.68 -9.03
C LYS A 63 2.75 -4.39 -8.26
N MET A 64 1.78 -3.48 -8.15
CA MET A 64 1.91 -2.26 -7.35
C MET A 64 2.11 -2.57 -5.86
N PHE A 65 1.36 -3.51 -5.28
CA PHE A 65 1.57 -3.97 -3.91
C PHE A 65 2.97 -4.54 -3.69
N LEU A 66 3.43 -5.39 -4.61
CA LEU A 66 4.76 -6.00 -4.55
C LEU A 66 5.88 -4.95 -4.69
N LEU A 67 5.70 -3.93 -5.55
CA LEU A 67 6.64 -2.84 -5.71
C LEU A 67 6.74 -1.98 -4.44
N GLN A 68 5.62 -1.63 -3.79
CA GLN A 68 5.65 -0.90 -2.52
C GLN A 68 6.31 -1.73 -1.42
N LYS A 69 5.98 -3.03 -1.33
CA LYS A 69 6.64 -3.95 -0.40
C LYS A 69 8.17 -4.01 -0.64
N LYS A 70 8.61 -4.14 -1.90
CA LYS A 70 10.04 -4.18 -2.27
C LYS A 70 10.76 -2.88 -1.89
N ARG A 71 10.06 -1.75 -1.91
CA ARG A 71 10.56 -0.44 -1.47
C ARG A 71 10.38 -0.20 0.03
N PHE A 72 9.85 -1.18 0.77
CA PHE A 72 9.55 -1.05 2.20
C PHE A 72 8.62 0.13 2.53
N PHE A 73 7.77 0.52 1.58
CA PHE A 73 6.81 1.61 1.71
C PHE A 73 5.43 1.07 2.10
N PRO A 74 4.57 1.91 2.69
CA PRO A 74 3.17 1.55 2.90
C PRO A 74 2.52 1.10 1.60
N LEU A 75 1.69 0.07 1.69
CA LEU A 75 0.99 -0.47 0.54
C LEU A 75 -0.04 0.57 0.03
N PRO A 76 -0.48 0.48 -1.23
CA PRO A 76 -1.50 1.36 -1.75
C PRO A 76 -2.83 1.16 -1.01
N ASP A 77 -3.55 2.24 -0.76
CA ASP A 77 -4.89 2.20 -0.17
C ASP A 77 -5.95 2.36 -1.25
N TYR A 78 -7.00 1.56 -1.15
CA TYR A 78 -8.18 1.66 -1.98
C TYR A 78 -9.37 1.96 -1.09
N ASP A 79 -10.10 3.01 -1.44
CA ASP A 79 -11.41 3.31 -0.88
C ASP A 79 -12.46 2.96 -1.94
N LEU A 80 -13.25 1.95 -1.60
CA LEU A 80 -14.28 1.31 -2.42
C LEU A 80 -15.66 1.40 -1.75
N ASP A 81 -15.79 2.16 -0.65
CA ASP A 81 -17.02 2.24 0.13
C ASP A 81 -18.14 2.94 -0.65
N ASN A 82 -17.76 3.79 -1.62
CA ASN A 82 -18.66 4.42 -2.55
C ASN A 82 -18.79 3.61 -3.85
N ASP A 83 -19.99 3.10 -4.13
CA ASP A 83 -20.29 2.33 -5.35
C ASP A 83 -20.17 3.13 -6.66
N LYS A 84 -20.06 4.46 -6.59
CA LYS A 84 -19.91 5.35 -7.75
C LYS A 84 -18.53 5.97 -7.86
N ARG A 85 -17.61 5.66 -6.94
CA ARG A 85 -16.26 6.24 -6.96
C ARG A 85 -15.23 5.29 -6.39
N VAL A 86 -14.17 5.06 -7.15
CA VAL A 86 -12.96 4.38 -6.68
C VAL A 86 -11.89 5.42 -6.40
N THR A 87 -11.30 5.37 -5.21
CA THR A 87 -10.14 6.18 -4.83
C THR A 87 -8.94 5.29 -4.55
N VAL A 88 -7.78 5.65 -5.08
CA VAL A 88 -6.51 4.96 -4.84
C VAL A 88 -5.51 5.95 -4.28
N LYS A 89 -4.85 5.62 -3.17
CA LYS A 89 -3.75 6.40 -2.60
C LYS A 89 -2.46 5.60 -2.68
N ILE A 90 -1.42 6.19 -3.25
CA ILE A 90 -0.08 5.62 -3.34
C ILE A 90 0.84 6.46 -2.47
N PHE A 91 1.43 5.85 -1.45
CA PHE A 91 2.29 6.54 -0.50
C PHE A 91 3.72 6.69 -1.03
N GLY A 92 4.24 7.92 -0.98
CA GLY A 92 5.61 8.28 -1.34
C GLY A 92 6.59 8.28 -0.15
N LYS A 93 6.11 8.02 1.07
CA LYS A 93 6.90 8.07 2.30
C LYS A 93 6.66 6.92 3.26
N ILE A 94 7.57 6.84 4.23
CA ILE A 94 7.42 6.01 5.42
C ILE A 94 6.41 6.66 6.38
N ILE A 95 5.43 5.88 6.84
CA ILE A 95 4.46 6.29 7.87
C ILE A 95 4.88 5.72 9.22
N ASP A 96 5.18 4.43 9.28
CA ASP A 96 5.68 3.74 10.46
C ASP A 96 7.11 3.18 10.23
N LEU A 97 8.03 3.64 11.08
CA LEU A 97 9.42 3.18 11.11
C LEU A 97 9.52 1.70 11.49
N ASN A 98 8.68 1.22 12.38
CA ASN A 98 8.69 -0.19 12.81
C ASN A 98 8.21 -1.10 11.69
N TYR A 99 7.17 -0.70 10.95
CA TYR A 99 6.76 -1.38 9.72
C TYR A 99 7.89 -1.50 8.71
N THR A 100 8.58 -0.38 8.43
CA THR A 100 9.69 -0.36 7.48
C THR A 100 10.83 -1.28 7.93
N LYS A 101 11.23 -1.19 9.21
CA LYS A 101 12.22 -2.10 9.82
C LYS A 101 11.78 -3.55 9.74
N MET A 102 10.48 -3.84 9.90
CA MET A 102 9.92 -5.19 9.79
C MET A 102 10.15 -5.78 8.42
N LEU A 103 9.78 -5.05 7.36
CA LEU A 103 9.96 -5.54 6.00
C LEU A 103 11.44 -5.71 5.62
N ILE A 104 12.31 -4.85 6.14
CA ILE A 104 13.75 -4.92 5.86
C ILE A 104 14.42 -6.13 6.54
N ASN A 105 13.97 -6.52 7.73
CA ASN A 105 14.54 -7.64 8.47
C ASN A 105 13.90 -8.98 8.13
N HIS A 106 12.67 -8.97 7.61
CA HIS A 106 11.93 -10.16 7.20
C HIS A 106 11.50 -10.03 5.73
N ALA A 107 12.47 -10.06 4.83
CA ALA A 107 12.25 -9.89 3.38
C ALA A 107 11.41 -11.04 2.78
N ASP A 108 11.33 -12.16 3.48
CA ASP A 108 10.60 -13.39 3.15
C ASP A 108 9.12 -13.38 3.55
N LEU A 109 8.65 -12.37 4.30
CA LEU A 109 7.23 -12.25 4.68
C LEU A 109 6.35 -12.33 3.43
N ASP A 110 5.32 -13.16 3.45
CA ASP A 110 4.36 -13.25 2.36
C ASP A 110 3.52 -11.96 2.23
N LEU A 111 2.88 -11.75 1.07
CA LEU A 111 2.13 -10.52 0.82
C LEU A 111 0.92 -10.36 1.75
N ASP A 112 0.25 -11.44 2.15
CA ASP A 112 -0.93 -11.37 3.01
C ASP A 112 -0.54 -10.88 4.42
N THR A 113 0.56 -11.41 4.97
CA THR A 113 1.11 -10.94 6.25
C THR A 113 1.53 -9.47 6.18
N VAL A 114 2.15 -9.03 5.06
CA VAL A 114 2.51 -7.63 4.85
C VAL A 114 1.28 -6.72 4.76
N ILE A 115 0.19 -7.18 4.13
CA ILE A 115 -1.09 -6.45 4.09
C ILE A 115 -1.67 -6.28 5.49
N LEU A 116 -1.61 -7.31 6.35
CA LEU A 116 -2.10 -7.19 7.72
C LEU A 116 -1.25 -6.22 8.55
N LEU A 117 0.07 -6.26 8.41
CA LEU A 117 0.96 -5.29 9.06
C LEU A 117 0.72 -3.86 8.59
N ASP A 118 0.45 -3.68 7.29
CA ASP A 118 0.11 -2.39 6.71
C ASP A 118 -1.26 -1.88 7.22
N LYS A 119 -2.24 -2.77 7.44
CA LYS A 119 -3.49 -2.40 8.12
C LYS A 119 -3.20 -1.91 9.55
N VAL A 120 -2.34 -2.60 10.29
CA VAL A 120 -1.94 -2.19 11.66
C VAL A 120 -1.25 -0.83 11.68
N GLN A 121 -0.27 -0.58 10.80
CA GLN A 121 0.44 0.71 10.76
C GLN A 121 -0.51 1.89 10.48
N LYS A 122 -1.56 1.66 9.69
CA LYS A 122 -2.58 2.65 9.30
C LYS A 122 -3.76 2.71 10.27
N SER A 123 -3.69 1.98 11.39
CA SER A 123 -4.79 1.85 12.37
C SER A 123 -6.11 1.37 11.74
N LYS A 124 -6.03 0.56 10.68
CA LYS A 124 -7.20 -0.10 10.08
C LYS A 124 -7.57 -1.35 10.88
N PRO A 125 -8.87 -1.67 11.00
CA PRO A 125 -9.32 -2.83 11.75
C PRO A 125 -8.82 -4.13 11.12
N ILE A 126 -8.37 -5.05 11.97
CA ILE A 126 -8.10 -6.44 11.63
C ILE A 126 -8.83 -7.35 12.62
N SER A 127 -9.16 -8.58 12.22
CA SER A 127 -9.86 -9.52 13.09
C SER A 127 -8.98 -9.98 14.26
N LYS A 128 -9.61 -10.44 15.35
CA LYS A 128 -8.85 -11.01 16.49
C LYS A 128 -7.99 -12.20 16.07
N GLU A 129 -8.45 -12.98 15.09
CA GLU A 129 -7.70 -14.12 14.53
C GLU A 129 -6.47 -13.65 13.76
N GLN A 130 -6.62 -12.63 12.90
CA GLN A 130 -5.51 -12.00 12.17
C GLN A 130 -4.48 -11.42 13.14
N ALA A 131 -4.93 -10.69 14.16
CA ALA A 131 -4.07 -10.17 15.22
C ALA A 131 -3.37 -11.31 15.99
N GLY A 132 -4.08 -12.41 16.27
CA GLY A 132 -3.52 -13.60 16.90
C GLY A 132 -2.37 -14.23 16.08
N LYS A 133 -2.55 -14.36 14.76
CA LYS A 133 -1.50 -14.85 13.84
C LYS A 133 -0.27 -13.95 13.87
N LEU A 134 -0.45 -12.64 13.72
CA LEU A 134 0.66 -11.67 13.78
C LEU A 134 1.39 -11.71 15.14
N ARG A 135 0.65 -11.84 16.24
CA ARG A 135 1.23 -11.91 17.60
C ARG A 135 2.01 -13.20 17.83
N LYS A 136 1.52 -14.34 17.34
CA LYS A 136 2.24 -15.63 17.42
C LYS A 136 3.60 -15.54 16.73
N ASN A 137 3.66 -14.82 15.61
CA ASN A 137 4.89 -14.57 14.86
C ASN A 137 5.71 -13.37 15.41
N LYS A 138 5.32 -12.79 16.55
CA LYS A 138 5.98 -11.64 17.21
C LYS A 138 6.07 -10.38 16.34
N LEU A 139 5.18 -10.25 15.35
CA LEU A 139 5.19 -9.14 14.39
C LEU A 139 4.45 -7.89 14.92
N ILE A 140 3.57 -8.06 15.91
CA ILE A 140 2.84 -6.96 16.55
C ILE A 140 2.93 -7.04 18.08
N GLU A 141 2.80 -5.88 18.71
CA GLU A 141 2.76 -5.69 20.16
C GLU A 141 1.47 -4.94 20.56
N GLY A 142 1.24 -4.76 21.87
CA GLY A 142 0.04 -4.10 22.39
C GLY A 142 -1.15 -5.03 22.66
N ARG A 143 -2.23 -4.46 23.24
CA ARG A 143 -3.45 -5.17 23.64
C ARG A 143 -4.58 -4.80 22.70
N TYR A 144 -5.27 -5.80 22.14
CA TYR A 144 -6.41 -5.58 21.25
C TYR A 144 -7.49 -4.72 21.93
N PRO A 145 -8.06 -3.70 21.26
CA PRO A 145 -7.88 -3.37 19.84
C PRO A 145 -6.63 -2.52 19.52
N ASN A 146 -5.95 -1.99 20.53
CA ASN A 146 -4.80 -1.10 20.39
C ASN A 146 -3.48 -1.89 20.22
N ILE A 147 -3.22 -2.30 18.98
CA ILE A 147 -2.02 -3.02 18.57
C ILE A 147 -1.16 -2.18 17.63
N TYR A 148 0.15 -2.43 17.62
CA TYR A 148 1.12 -1.73 16.78
C TYR A 148 2.21 -2.68 16.28
N VAL A 149 2.92 -2.31 15.21
CA VAL A 149 4.01 -3.12 14.66
C VAL A 149 5.14 -3.20 15.68
N SER A 150 5.64 -4.42 15.91
CA SER A 150 6.65 -4.71 16.93
C SER A 150 7.91 -3.86 16.75
N SER A 151 8.40 -3.32 17.86
CA SER A 151 9.61 -2.48 17.90
C SER A 151 10.89 -3.30 18.08
N LYS A 152 10.78 -4.56 18.51
CA LYS A 152 11.89 -5.42 18.97
C LYS A 152 12.71 -6.05 17.84
N ILE A 153 12.78 -5.39 16.70
CA ILE A 153 13.50 -5.93 15.56
C ILE A 153 14.98 -5.63 15.71
N ALA A 154 15.82 -6.60 15.34
CA ALA A 154 17.27 -6.51 15.42
C ALA A 154 17.81 -5.23 14.75
N ALA A 155 18.93 -4.74 15.27
CA ALA A 155 19.60 -3.56 14.73
C ALA A 155 19.87 -3.74 13.23
N LEU A 156 19.47 -2.75 12.44
CA LEU A 156 19.75 -2.74 11.01
C LEU A 156 21.25 -2.58 10.76
N THR A 157 21.76 -3.31 9.77
CA THR A 157 23.12 -3.13 9.24
C THR A 157 23.28 -1.74 8.60
N GLY A 158 24.52 -1.29 8.39
CA GLY A 158 24.84 0.08 7.96
C GLY A 158 24.05 0.58 6.75
N ASP A 159 23.94 -0.23 5.68
CA ASP A 159 23.24 0.16 4.45
C ASP A 159 21.73 0.30 4.68
N LYS A 160 21.14 -0.63 5.43
CA LYS A 160 19.71 -0.64 5.79
C LYS A 160 19.36 0.51 6.73
N SER A 161 20.27 0.86 7.65
CA SER A 161 20.13 2.02 8.53
C SER A 161 20.18 3.33 7.74
N SER A 162 21.10 3.44 6.79
CA SER A 162 21.24 4.61 5.90
C SER A 162 20.02 4.78 5.00
N TYR A 163 19.45 3.69 4.49
CA TYR A 163 18.18 3.71 3.74
C TYR A 163 17.06 4.38 4.53
N ILE A 164 16.84 3.92 5.78
CA ILE A 164 15.80 4.49 6.63
C ILE A 164 16.12 5.94 6.97
N LYS A 165 17.38 6.27 7.32
CA LYS A 165 17.77 7.65 7.65
C LYS A 165 17.46 8.59 6.50
N ASN A 166 17.96 8.32 5.31
CA ASN A 166 17.77 9.21 4.16
C ASN A 166 16.28 9.41 3.85
N ARG A 167 15.46 8.36 3.91
CA ARG A 167 14.01 8.44 3.66
C ARG A 167 13.19 9.00 4.83
N ALA A 168 13.69 8.90 6.06
CA ALA A 168 13.05 9.45 7.24
C ALA A 168 13.44 10.92 7.48
N PHE A 169 14.59 11.39 7.00
CA PHE A 169 15.02 12.79 7.12
C PHE A 169 14.41 13.71 6.05
N ASP A 170 13.96 13.17 4.92
CA ASP A 170 13.04 13.91 4.02
C ASP A 170 11.83 14.49 4.80
N LYS A 171 11.42 13.84 5.90
CA LYS A 171 10.34 14.28 6.82
C LYS A 171 10.60 15.62 7.53
N GLU A 172 11.85 15.98 7.83
CA GLU A 172 12.16 17.21 8.58
C GLU A 172 12.39 18.41 7.66
N HIS A 173 12.87 18.18 6.44
CA HIS A 173 13.09 19.25 5.47
C HIS A 173 11.78 19.87 4.96
N TYR A 174 10.70 19.09 4.82
CA TYR A 174 9.41 19.60 4.35
C TYR A 174 8.52 20.21 5.45
N LYS A 175 8.76 19.90 6.74
CA LYS A 175 8.02 20.55 7.83
C LYS A 175 8.34 22.05 8.01
N LYS A 176 9.42 22.54 7.40
CA LYS A 176 9.86 23.94 7.58
C LYS A 176 9.27 24.92 6.56
N ASN A 177 8.56 24.44 5.52
CA ASN A 177 7.96 25.31 4.49
C ASN A 177 6.43 25.42 4.54
N ASP A 178 5.75 24.70 5.43
CA ASP A 178 4.26 24.74 5.55
C ASP A 178 3.74 25.78 6.55
N TYR A 179 4.58 26.68 7.08
CA TYR A 179 4.16 27.79 7.95
C TYR A 179 4.19 29.17 7.29
N LEU A 180 4.32 29.27 5.95
CA LEU A 180 4.38 30.56 5.26
C LEU A 180 3.54 30.68 3.99
N LEU A 181 2.41 29.97 3.86
CA LEU A 181 1.40 30.32 2.86
C LEU A 181 -0.02 30.17 3.44
N TYR A 182 -0.52 31.33 3.90
CA TYR A 182 -1.91 31.72 4.25
C TYR A 182 -2.59 31.04 5.44
#